data_AF-A0A7S2IA87-F1
#
_entry.id   AF-A0A7S2IA87-F1
#
_cell.length_a   1.000
_cell.length_b   1.000
_cell.length_c   1.000
_cell.angle_alpha   90.00
_cell.angle_beta   90.00
_cell.angle_gamma   90.00
#
_symmetry.space_group_name_H-M   'P 1'
#
loop_
_entity.id
_entity.type
_entity.pdbx_description
1 polymer ?
#
loop_
_entity_poly.entity_id
_entity_poly.type
_entity_poly.pdbx_seq_one_letter_code
_entity_poly.pdbx_strand_id
1 'polypeptide(L)'
;ATATAAANANANAATIDSALPQLRQLCVMGIPAELRRQAWPLLLSMRAPLEPSAAKYNLLRQEGETRRAEARRQAERALDDDGEGGADPGFSRDAKCTSLIAADLGRTFPKLGLFGEAGPLREVLAEVLWSYCSLSEGLPYRQGMSHLAAVLLLHLH
;
A
#
# COMPACT_ATOMS: atom_id res chain seq x y z
N ALA A 1 40.93 -2.71 12.84
CA ALA A 1 39.47 -2.92 12.89
C ALA A 1 38.82 -2.85 11.51
N THR A 2 39.19 -1.90 10.65
CA THR A 2 38.60 -1.67 9.31
C THR A 2 38.91 -2.76 8.27
N ALA A 3 40.12 -3.34 8.26
CA ALA A 3 40.50 -4.38 7.29
C ALA A 3 39.73 -5.71 7.49
N THR A 4 39.50 -6.10 8.74
CA THR A 4 38.74 -7.32 9.09
C THR A 4 37.25 -7.19 8.74
N ALA A 5 36.67 -6.00 8.93
CA ALA A 5 35.27 -5.74 8.55
C ALA A 5 35.08 -5.79 7.03
N ALA A 6 36.02 -5.23 6.26
CA ALA A 6 35.99 -5.29 4.80
C ALA A 6 36.17 -6.72 4.27
N ALA A 7 37.07 -7.51 4.86
CA ALA A 7 37.26 -8.91 4.52
C ALA A 7 36.00 -9.76 4.81
N ASN A 8 35.34 -9.53 5.95
CA ASN A 8 34.09 -10.22 6.30
C ASN A 8 32.93 -9.83 5.38
N ALA A 9 32.83 -8.56 4.98
CA ALA A 9 31.82 -8.11 4.02
C ALA A 9 32.01 -8.78 2.64
N ASN A 10 33.25 -8.92 2.20
CA ASN A 10 33.58 -9.53 0.92
C ASN A 10 33.32 -11.05 0.90
N ALA A 11 33.63 -11.73 2.01
CA ALA A 11 33.32 -13.15 2.19
C ALA A 11 31.79 -13.41 2.24
N ASN A 12 31.04 -12.52 2.90
CA ASN A 12 29.58 -12.60 2.92
C ASN A 12 28.97 -12.36 1.53
N ALA A 13 29.49 -11.41 0.76
CA ALA A 13 29.03 -11.15 -0.60
C ALA A 13 29.23 -12.35 -1.53
N ALA A 14 30.42 -12.97 -1.52
CA ALA A 14 30.70 -14.17 -2.30
C ALA A 14 29.83 -15.38 -1.89
N THR A 15 29.55 -15.49 -0.59
CA THR A 15 28.64 -16.53 -0.05
C THR A 15 27.20 -16.30 -0.52
N ILE A 16 26.73 -15.05 -0.52
CA ILE A 16 25.40 -14.69 -1.02
C ILE A 16 25.29 -14.99 -2.51
N ASP A 17 26.28 -14.59 -3.32
CA ASP A 17 26.28 -14.77 -4.77
C ASP A 17 26.21 -16.26 -5.16
N SER A 18 26.94 -17.12 -4.46
CA SER A 18 26.88 -18.57 -4.68
C SER A 18 25.55 -19.20 -4.24
N ALA A 19 24.85 -18.62 -3.26
CA ALA A 19 23.56 -19.11 -2.76
C ALA A 19 22.33 -18.58 -3.53
N LEU A 20 22.47 -17.51 -4.34
CA LEU A 20 21.38 -16.86 -5.06
C LEU A 20 20.49 -17.81 -5.89
N PRO A 21 21.01 -18.78 -6.66
CA PRO A 21 20.18 -19.70 -7.43
C PRO A 21 19.27 -20.56 -6.54
N GLN A 22 19.80 -21.05 -5.42
CA GLN A 22 19.05 -21.86 -4.47
C GLN A 22 17.99 -21.03 -3.74
N LEU A 23 18.34 -19.81 -3.30
CA LEU A 23 17.40 -18.87 -2.68
C LEU A 23 16.24 -18.54 -3.62
N ARG A 24 16.53 -18.32 -4.91
CA ARG A 24 15.50 -18.11 -5.93
C ARG A 24 14.56 -19.32 -6.04
N GLN A 25 15.10 -20.53 -6.07
CA GLN A 25 14.30 -21.76 -6.15
C GLN A 25 13.41 -21.91 -4.91
N LEU A 26 13.94 -21.67 -3.70
CA LEU A 26 13.16 -21.67 -2.46
C LEU A 26 12.04 -20.62 -2.50
N CYS A 27 12.31 -19.42 -2.99
CA CYS A 27 11.28 -18.38 -3.13
C CYS A 27 10.18 -18.77 -4.12
N VAL A 28 10.52 -19.46 -5.21
CA VAL A 28 9.55 -19.97 -6.20
C VAL A 28 8.65 -21.05 -5.60
N MET A 29 9.17 -21.91 -4.72
CA MET A 29 8.35 -22.89 -3.99
C MET A 29 7.41 -22.23 -2.97
N GLY A 30 7.67 -20.97 -2.62
CA GLY A 30 6.88 -20.18 -1.71
C GLY A 30 7.57 -19.96 -0.38
N ILE A 31 7.35 -18.78 0.20
CA ILE A 31 7.87 -18.39 1.50
C ILE A 31 6.84 -18.83 2.56
N PRO A 32 7.25 -19.61 3.59
CA PRO A 32 6.41 -19.95 4.74
C PRO A 32 5.80 -18.70 5.38
N ALA A 33 4.54 -18.76 5.80
CA ALA A 33 3.77 -17.59 6.23
C ALA A 33 4.47 -16.80 7.36
N GLU A 34 5.07 -17.52 8.30
CA GLU A 34 5.77 -17.02 9.48
C GLU A 34 7.01 -16.21 9.12
N LEU A 35 7.62 -16.50 7.96
CA LEU A 35 8.82 -15.84 7.47
C LEU A 35 8.50 -14.65 6.56
N ARG A 36 7.26 -14.52 6.07
CA ARG A 36 6.89 -13.46 5.11
C ARG A 36 7.10 -12.06 5.69
N ARG A 37 6.80 -11.86 6.98
CA ARG A 37 7.01 -10.58 7.67
C ARG A 37 8.45 -10.08 7.61
N GLN A 38 9.42 -10.99 7.59
CA GLN A 38 10.85 -10.66 7.52
C GLN A 38 11.36 -10.69 6.08
N ALA A 39 10.98 -11.70 5.30
CA ALA A 39 11.50 -11.92 3.96
C ALA A 39 10.92 -10.94 2.93
N TRP A 40 9.63 -10.63 2.98
CA TRP A 40 8.99 -9.78 1.97
C TRP A 40 9.51 -8.34 1.96
N PRO A 41 9.70 -7.65 3.10
CA PRO A 41 10.30 -6.31 3.07
C PRO A 41 11.68 -6.32 2.40
N LEU A 42 12.52 -7.32 2.70
CA LEU A 42 13.85 -7.47 2.09
C LEU A 42 13.76 -7.71 0.58
N LEU A 43 12.84 -8.57 0.14
CA LEU A 43 12.62 -8.87 -1.29
C LEU A 43 12.08 -7.65 -2.05
N LEU A 44 11.15 -6.92 -1.47
CA LEU A 44 10.60 -5.69 -2.03
C LEU A 44 11.65 -4.58 -2.09
N SER A 45 12.57 -4.54 -1.12
CA SER A 45 13.64 -3.53 -1.07
C SER A 45 14.86 -3.84 -1.94
N MET A 46 14.90 -4.98 -2.65
CA MET A 46 16.09 -5.39 -3.41
C MET A 46 16.42 -4.45 -4.57
N ARG A 47 15.40 -3.87 -5.21
CA ARG A 47 15.58 -3.01 -6.40
C ARG A 47 15.68 -1.52 -6.05
N ALA A 48 15.08 -1.12 -4.94
CA ALA A 48 15.14 0.22 -4.39
C ALA A 48 14.77 0.17 -2.90
N PRO A 49 15.29 1.08 -2.05
CA PRO A 49 14.85 1.19 -0.66
C PRO A 49 13.32 1.32 -0.57
N LEU A 50 12.73 0.78 0.51
CA LEU A 50 11.32 1.00 0.82
C LEU A 50 11.13 2.45 1.24
N GLU A 51 10.73 3.29 0.29
CA GLU A 51 10.12 4.58 0.54
C GLU A 51 8.59 4.42 0.62
N PRO A 52 7.88 5.27 1.37
CA PRO A 52 8.38 6.34 2.22
C PRO A 52 8.93 5.85 3.58
N SER A 53 9.85 6.61 4.17
CA SER A 53 10.22 6.41 5.59
C SER A 53 9.00 6.47 6.51
N ALA A 54 9.08 5.88 7.71
CA ALA A 54 7.96 5.89 8.66
C ALA A 54 7.43 7.31 8.97
N ALA A 55 8.32 8.30 9.05
CA ALA A 55 7.94 9.70 9.27
C ALA A 55 7.15 10.26 8.07
N LYS A 56 7.60 9.97 6.85
CA LYS A 56 6.92 10.39 5.62
C LYS A 56 5.60 9.65 5.42
N TYR A 57 5.51 8.37 5.79
CA TYR A 57 4.25 7.64 5.82
C TYR A 57 3.22 8.31 6.74
N ASN A 58 3.63 8.69 7.95
CA ASN A 58 2.73 9.37 8.90
C ASN A 58 2.20 10.70 8.37
N LEU A 59 3.02 11.47 7.64
CA LEU A 59 2.58 12.69 6.97
C LEU A 59 1.56 12.39 5.87
N LEU A 60 1.85 11.43 4.99
CA LEU A 60 0.95 11.03 3.90
C LEU A 60 -0.39 10.50 4.42
N ARG A 61 -0.36 9.80 5.56
CA ARG A 61 -1.56 9.33 6.28
C ARG A 61 -2.44 10.50 6.71
N GLN A 62 -1.87 11.51 7.37
CA GLN A 62 -2.60 12.70 7.80
C GLN A 62 -3.17 13.49 6.61
N GLU A 63 -2.39 13.63 5.54
CA GLU A 63 -2.85 14.27 4.31
C GLU A 63 -4.00 13.48 3.66
N GLY A 64 -3.88 12.16 3.61
CA GLY A 64 -4.89 11.27 3.03
C GLY A 64 -6.21 11.34 3.80
N GLU A 65 -6.15 11.38 5.12
CA GLU A 65 -7.33 11.56 5.98
C GLU A 65 -8.00 12.92 5.75
N THR A 66 -7.20 13.99 5.66
CA THR A 66 -7.70 15.35 5.38
C THR A 66 -8.41 15.40 4.02
N ARG A 67 -7.78 14.90 2.95
CA ARG A 67 -8.36 14.88 1.59
C ARG A 67 -9.62 14.01 1.52
N ARG A 68 -9.64 12.86 2.21
CA ARG A 68 -10.83 11.99 2.33
C ARG A 68 -12.00 12.76 2.98
N ALA A 69 -11.72 13.46 4.08
CA ALA A 69 -12.74 14.24 4.78
C ALA A 69 -13.29 15.39 3.92
N GLU A 70 -12.43 16.07 3.18
CA GLU A 70 -12.82 17.13 2.24
C GLU A 70 -13.66 16.59 1.07
N ALA A 71 -13.22 15.50 0.44
CA ALA A 71 -13.96 14.85 -0.64
C ALA A 71 -15.36 14.40 -0.18
N ARG A 72 -15.48 13.90 1.06
CA ARG A 72 -16.77 13.55 1.66
C ARG A 72 -17.67 14.78 1.83
N ARG A 73 -17.14 15.87 2.39
CA ARG A 73 -17.91 17.13 2.57
C ARG A 73 -18.36 17.70 1.22
N GLN A 74 -17.52 17.61 0.19
CA GLN A 74 -17.87 18.06 -1.16
C GLN A 74 -18.99 17.21 -1.75
N ALA A 75 -18.93 15.88 -1.59
CA ALA A 75 -19.98 14.98 -2.03
C ALA A 75 -21.32 15.25 -1.31
N GLU A 76 -21.29 15.51 0.00
CA GLU A 76 -22.48 15.87 0.79
C GLU A 76 -23.10 17.19 0.27
N ARG A 77 -22.29 18.23 0.05
CA ARG A 77 -22.79 19.52 -0.50
C ARG A 77 -23.37 19.40 -1.91
N ALA A 78 -22.85 18.50 -2.73
CA ALA A 78 -23.36 18.28 -4.09
C ALA A 78 -24.73 17.57 -4.11
N LEU A 79 -25.11 16.87 -3.03
CA LEU A 79 -26.43 16.26 -2.89
C LEU A 79 -27.51 17.28 -2.47
N ASP A 80 -27.10 18.42 -1.88
CA ASP A 80 -27.99 19.49 -1.41
C ASP A 80 -28.28 20.55 -2.50
N ASP A 81 -27.58 20.52 -3.64
CA ASP A 81 -27.72 21.48 -4.74
C ASP A 81 -28.63 20.90 -5.85
N ASP A 82 -29.93 21.19 -5.78
CA ASP A 82 -30.96 20.83 -6.79
C ASP A 82 -30.80 21.59 -8.15
N GLY A 83 -29.62 22.16 -8.43
CA GLY A 83 -29.39 23.10 -9.53
C GLY A 83 -29.10 22.45 -10.88
N GLU A 84 -30.03 22.58 -11.83
CA GLU A 84 -29.83 22.41 -13.27
C GLU A 84 -28.64 23.27 -13.78
N GLY A 85 -27.44 22.69 -13.76
CA GLY A 85 -26.22 23.35 -14.20
C GLY A 85 -25.17 22.32 -14.54
N GLY A 86 -25.32 21.67 -15.69
CA GLY A 86 -24.42 20.64 -16.22
C GLY A 86 -23.02 21.14 -16.56
N ALA A 87 -22.24 21.50 -15.54
CA ALA A 87 -20.80 21.35 -15.58
C ALA A 87 -20.51 19.92 -15.13
N ASP A 88 -20.00 19.07 -16.03
CA ASP A 88 -19.38 17.80 -15.66
C ASP A 88 -18.46 18.09 -14.46
N PRO A 89 -18.80 17.65 -13.24
CA PRO A 89 -17.99 17.94 -12.08
C PRO A 89 -16.79 17.05 -12.29
N GLY A 90 -15.78 17.56 -12.99
CA GLY A 90 -14.53 16.87 -13.26
C GLY A 90 -14.06 16.37 -11.92
N PHE A 91 -14.31 15.08 -11.65
CA PHE A 91 -14.21 14.54 -10.30
C PHE A 91 -12.79 14.84 -9.88
N SER A 92 -12.63 15.68 -8.84
CA SER A 92 -11.31 15.95 -8.28
C SER A 92 -10.60 14.60 -8.14
N ARG A 93 -9.31 14.56 -8.45
CA ARG A 93 -8.49 13.34 -8.35
C ARG A 93 -8.79 12.60 -7.04
N ASP A 94 -9.00 13.36 -5.96
CA ASP A 94 -9.33 12.85 -4.63
C ASP A 94 -10.74 12.26 -4.54
N ALA A 95 -11.76 12.88 -5.14
CA ALA A 95 -13.12 12.34 -5.20
C ALA A 95 -13.18 11.04 -6.04
N LYS A 96 -12.46 11.00 -7.17
CA LYS A 96 -12.32 9.78 -7.97
C LYS A 96 -11.59 8.68 -7.20
N CYS A 97 -10.49 9.01 -6.52
CA CYS A 97 -9.79 8.05 -5.66
C CYS A 97 -10.75 7.54 -4.57
N THR A 98 -11.49 8.45 -3.89
CA THR A 98 -12.55 8.20 -2.88
C THR A 98 -13.54 7.14 -3.32
N SER A 99 -14.16 7.37 -4.48
CA SER A 99 -15.14 6.45 -5.05
C SER A 99 -14.53 5.08 -5.36
N LEU A 100 -13.34 5.04 -5.99
CA LEU A 100 -12.71 3.78 -6.39
C LEU A 100 -12.30 2.92 -5.19
N ILE A 101 -11.71 3.52 -4.14
CA ILE A 101 -11.32 2.76 -2.94
C ILE A 101 -12.56 2.24 -2.22
N ALA A 102 -13.60 3.07 -2.04
CA ALA A 102 -14.84 2.63 -1.38
C ALA A 102 -15.47 1.42 -2.10
N ALA A 103 -15.55 1.47 -3.44
CA ALA A 103 -16.05 0.36 -4.26
C ALA A 103 -15.18 -0.90 -4.14
N ASP A 104 -13.87 -0.74 -3.98
CA ASP A 104 -12.91 -1.84 -3.86
C ASP A 104 -12.95 -2.52 -2.49
N LEU A 105 -13.09 -1.77 -1.40
CA LEU A 105 -13.09 -2.34 -0.04
C LEU A 105 -14.16 -3.41 0.13
N GLY A 106 -15.39 -3.16 -0.33
CA GLY A 106 -16.52 -4.10 -0.19
C GLY A 106 -16.32 -5.44 -0.91
N ARG A 107 -15.45 -5.50 -1.92
CA ARG A 107 -15.16 -6.71 -2.69
C ARG A 107 -13.75 -7.24 -2.53
N THR A 108 -12.96 -6.68 -1.61
CA THR A 108 -11.61 -7.16 -1.32
C THR A 108 -11.69 -8.38 -0.40
N PHE A 109 -11.47 -9.56 -0.97
CA PHE A 109 -11.54 -10.85 -0.26
C PHE A 109 -12.80 -11.01 0.62
N PRO A 110 -14.03 -10.87 0.06
CA PRO A 110 -15.26 -10.76 0.86
C PRO A 110 -15.51 -11.98 1.74
N LYS A 111 -15.09 -13.17 1.30
CA LYS A 111 -15.20 -14.42 2.07
C LYS A 111 -14.39 -14.45 3.36
N LEU A 112 -13.35 -13.61 3.49
CA LEU A 112 -12.55 -13.51 4.72
C LEU A 112 -13.25 -12.66 5.80
N GLY A 113 -14.19 -11.79 5.42
CA GLY A 113 -14.88 -10.89 6.36
C GLY A 113 -13.99 -9.83 7.00
N LEU A 114 -12.74 -9.65 6.55
CA LEU A 114 -11.76 -8.76 7.18
C LEU A 114 -11.83 -7.30 6.71
N PHE A 115 -12.26 -7.05 5.48
CA PHE A 115 -12.18 -5.74 4.81
C PHE A 115 -13.55 -5.16 4.38
N GLY A 116 -14.63 -5.94 4.51
CA GLY A 116 -15.99 -5.47 4.27
C GLY A 116 -16.46 -4.45 5.31
N GLU A 117 -17.69 -3.95 5.21
CA GLU A 117 -18.22 -2.85 6.06
C GLU A 117 -17.99 -3.02 7.57
N ALA A 118 -18.15 -4.24 8.09
CA ALA A 118 -17.93 -4.57 9.51
C ALA A 118 -16.56 -5.25 9.78
N GLY A 119 -15.66 -5.24 8.80
CA GLY A 119 -14.39 -5.96 8.88
C GLY A 119 -13.36 -5.23 9.74
N PRO A 120 -12.64 -5.93 10.64
CA PRO A 120 -11.70 -5.31 11.59
C PRO A 120 -10.50 -4.62 10.93
N LEU A 121 -10.18 -4.96 9.67
CA LEU A 121 -9.05 -4.38 8.93
C LEU A 121 -9.49 -3.39 7.85
N ARG A 122 -10.79 -3.07 7.75
CA ARG A 122 -11.32 -2.17 6.72
C ARG A 122 -10.66 -0.80 6.78
N GLU A 123 -10.67 -0.15 7.93
CA GLU A 123 -10.14 1.21 8.05
C GLU A 123 -8.61 1.25 7.89
N VAL A 124 -7.90 0.23 8.37
CA VAL A 124 -6.45 0.12 8.16
C VAL A 124 -6.13 -0.02 6.67
N LEU A 125 -6.87 -0.86 5.94
CA LEU A 125 -6.70 -0.99 4.50
C LEU A 125 -7.04 0.32 3.77
N ALA A 126 -8.14 0.98 4.14
CA ALA A 126 -8.53 2.26 3.56
C ALA A 126 -7.43 3.31 3.77
N GLU A 127 -6.91 3.44 4.99
CA GLU A 127 -5.83 4.36 5.35
C GLU A 127 -4.58 4.17 4.49
N VAL A 128 -4.12 2.92 4.32
CA VAL A 128 -2.96 2.61 3.47
C VAL A 128 -3.19 3.10 2.03
N LEU A 129 -4.40 2.89 1.50
CA LEU A 129 -4.75 3.28 0.15
C LEU A 129 -4.90 4.81 0.00
N TRP A 130 -5.43 5.50 1.00
CA TRP A 130 -5.49 6.97 1.03
C TRP A 130 -4.10 7.58 1.10
N SER A 131 -3.26 7.05 1.99
CA SER A 131 -1.85 7.47 2.11
C SER A 131 -1.11 7.29 0.79
N TYR A 132 -1.38 6.20 0.06
CA TYR A 132 -0.87 5.99 -1.28
C TYR A 132 -1.36 7.07 -2.27
N CYS A 133 -2.65 7.41 -2.24
CA CYS A 133 -3.20 8.47 -3.10
C CYS A 133 -2.61 9.86 -2.82
N SER A 134 -2.11 10.11 -1.60
CA SER A 134 -1.43 11.35 -1.21
C SER A 134 -0.03 11.50 -1.82
N LEU A 135 0.57 10.43 -2.35
CA LEU A 135 1.87 10.52 -3.03
C LEU A 135 1.80 11.46 -4.24
N SER A 136 2.68 12.46 -4.24
CA SER A 136 2.79 13.46 -5.31
C SER A 136 3.36 12.88 -6.60
N GLU A 137 4.32 11.96 -6.49
CA GLU A 137 5.05 11.34 -7.61
C GLU A 137 4.49 9.95 -8.00
N GLY A 138 3.44 9.48 -7.32
CA GLY A 138 2.89 8.14 -7.50
C GLY A 138 1.92 8.00 -8.68
N LEU A 139 1.71 6.76 -9.12
CA LEU A 139 0.60 6.43 -10.01
C LEU A 139 -0.74 6.67 -9.29
N PRO A 140 -1.80 7.09 -10.01
CA PRO A 140 -3.12 7.20 -9.42
C PRO A 140 -3.64 5.81 -9.01
N TYR A 141 -4.48 5.77 -7.97
CA TYR A 141 -5.15 4.55 -7.57
C TYR A 141 -5.95 3.96 -8.73
N ARG A 142 -5.81 2.65 -8.91
CA ARG A 142 -6.61 1.87 -9.85
C ARG A 142 -7.37 0.79 -9.13
N GLN A 143 -8.53 0.51 -9.70
CA GLN A 143 -9.39 -0.59 -9.31
C GLN A 143 -8.60 -1.92 -9.21
N GLY A 144 -8.77 -2.64 -8.10
CA GLY A 144 -8.06 -3.87 -7.77
C GLY A 144 -6.82 -3.68 -6.89
N MET A 145 -6.26 -2.47 -6.77
CA MET A 145 -5.07 -2.24 -5.93
C MET A 145 -5.32 -2.55 -4.44
N SER A 146 -6.58 -2.49 -4.01
CA SER A 146 -7.03 -2.95 -2.70
C SER A 146 -6.63 -4.40 -2.37
N HIS A 147 -6.64 -5.30 -3.36
CA HIS A 147 -6.31 -6.70 -3.15
C HIS A 147 -4.82 -6.89 -2.89
N LEU A 148 -3.97 -6.15 -3.60
CA LEU A 148 -2.52 -6.17 -3.37
C LEU A 148 -2.20 -5.61 -1.98
N ALA A 149 -2.78 -4.46 -1.64
CA ALA A 149 -2.59 -3.84 -0.33
C ALA A 149 -3.08 -4.76 0.81
N ALA A 150 -4.22 -5.44 0.64
CA ALA A 150 -4.75 -6.39 1.61
C ALA A 150 -3.82 -7.60 1.81
N VAL A 151 -3.24 -8.16 0.74
CA VAL A 151 -2.26 -9.26 0.87
C VAL A 151 -1.03 -8.82 1.66
N LEU A 152 -0.52 -7.61 1.38
CA LEU A 152 0.61 -7.05 2.13
C LEU A 152 0.24 -6.81 3.60
N LEU A 153 -0.93 -6.21 3.86
CA LEU A 153 -1.41 -5.93 5.22
C LEU A 153 -1.58 -7.19 6.06
N LEU A 154 -2.01 -8.31 5.48
CA LEU A 154 -2.16 -9.58 6.21
C LEU A 154 -0.83 -10.18 6.65
N HIS A 155 0.28 -9.83 6.00
CA HIS A 155 1.59 -10.46 6.24
C HIS A 155 2.62 -9.50 6.84
N LEU A 156 2.37 -8.19 6.80
CA LEU A 156 3.30 -7.15 7.24
C LEU A 156 2.81 -6.32 8.43
N HIS A 157 1.69 -6.69 9.06
CA HIS A 157 1.22 -6.05 10.30
C HIS A 157 2.12 -6.36 11.51
#